data_AF-A0A5D0GAC0-F1
#
_entry.id   AF-A0A5D0GAC0-F1
#
_cell.length_a   1.000
_cell.length_b   1.000
_cell.length_c   1.000
_cell.angle_alpha   90.00
_cell.angle_beta   90.00
_cell.angle_gamma   90.00
#
_symmetry.space_group_name_H-M   'P 1'
#
loop_
_entity.id
_entity.type
_entity.pdbx_description
1 polymer ?
#
loop_
_entity_poly.entity_id
_entity_poly.type
_entity_poly.pdbx_seq_one_letter_code
_entity_poly.pdbx_strand_id
1 'polypeptide(L)'
;MNAERHKTFINLKNIVSISRGDSGRMLKYLKQFQELIPERLEQLKDALAENDRRQIRQILHKMSPQLQFFGIQDVVNPIQRLEMEYESMPLFELNVLVNDLIYKLEGAISEVTKTIQTQFE
;
A
#
# COMPACT_ATOMS: atom_id res chain seq x y z
N MET A 1 -13.63 29.03 0.71
CA MET A 1 -13.01 28.22 1.78
C MET A 1 -12.72 26.85 1.19
N ASN A 2 -11.54 26.65 0.63
CA ASN A 2 -11.17 25.34 0.08
C ASN A 2 -10.41 24.60 1.16
N ALA A 3 -11.11 23.72 1.88
CA ALA A 3 -10.45 22.73 2.72
C ALA A 3 -9.68 21.81 1.76
N GLU A 4 -8.37 22.01 1.65
CA GLU A 4 -7.48 20.97 1.16
C GLU A 4 -7.66 19.76 2.06
N ARG A 5 -8.50 18.81 1.63
CA ARG A 5 -8.55 17.50 2.27
C ARG A 5 -7.18 16.90 2.03
N HIS A 6 -6.31 16.91 3.04
CA HIS A 6 -5.10 16.11 3.02
C HIS A 6 -5.54 14.67 2.74
N LYS A 7 -5.21 14.18 1.55
CA LYS A 7 -5.52 12.81 1.13
C LYS A 7 -4.64 11.92 1.98
N THR A 8 -5.21 11.33 3.03
CA THR A 8 -4.52 10.40 3.92
C THR A 8 -4.58 9.01 3.31
N PHE A 9 -3.41 8.38 3.10
CA PHE A 9 -3.32 7.04 2.52
C PHE A 9 -3.27 5.95 3.59
N ILE A 10 -2.71 6.24 4.76
CA ILE A 10 -2.56 5.27 5.86
C ILE A 10 -3.45 5.58 7.07
N ASN A 11 -3.95 4.53 7.71
CA ASN A 11 -4.64 4.61 8.99
C ASN A 11 -3.88 3.80 10.05
N LEU A 12 -3.03 4.50 10.82
CA LEU A 12 -2.17 3.87 11.83
C LEU A 12 -2.91 3.41 13.09
N LYS A 13 -4.25 3.46 13.16
CA LYS A 13 -5.02 3.00 14.34
C LYS A 13 -4.65 1.57 14.77
N ASN A 14 -4.47 0.67 13.80
CA ASN A 14 -4.07 -0.71 14.08
C ASN A 14 -2.68 -0.77 14.72
N ILE A 15 -1.73 -0.02 14.16
CA ILE A 15 -0.36 0.06 14.68
C ILE A 15 -0.34 0.64 16.10
N VAL A 16 -1.05 1.74 16.34
CA VAL A 16 -1.17 2.37 17.67
C VAL A 16 -1.75 1.38 18.69
N SER A 17 -2.82 0.68 18.31
CA SER A 17 -3.47 -0.32 19.17
C SER A 17 -2.54 -1.48 19.53
N ILE A 18 -1.83 -2.04 18.55
CA ILE A 18 -0.94 -3.19 18.76
C ILE A 18 0.33 -2.78 19.53
N SER A 19 0.83 -1.57 19.28
CA SER A 19 1.93 -1.00 20.04
C SER A 19 1.55 -0.69 21.49
N ARG A 20 0.26 -0.66 21.85
CA ARG A 20 -0.23 -0.27 23.19
C ARG A 20 0.30 1.11 23.64
N GLY A 21 0.44 2.02 22.68
CA GLY A 21 1.03 3.35 22.90
C GLY A 21 2.56 3.39 23.05
N ASP A 22 3.25 2.26 22.92
CA ASP A 22 4.71 2.20 22.95
C ASP A 22 5.31 2.74 21.63
N SER A 23 6.00 3.87 21.74
CA SER A 23 6.63 4.57 20.60
C SER A 23 7.72 3.72 19.95
N GLY A 24 8.51 2.95 20.72
CA GLY A 24 9.54 2.06 20.18
C GLY A 24 8.97 0.94 19.31
N ARG A 25 7.86 0.33 19.74
CA ARG A 25 7.13 -0.68 18.96
C ARG A 25 6.51 -0.08 17.71
N MET A 26 5.93 1.11 17.82
CA MET A 26 5.39 1.82 16.67
C MET A 26 6.46 2.09 15.62
N LEU A 27 7.61 2.65 16.02
CA LEU A 27 8.74 2.88 15.13
C LEU A 27 9.22 1.58 14.46
N LYS A 28 9.28 0.47 15.20
CA LYS A 28 9.67 -0.83 14.65
C LYS A 28 8.74 -1.27 13.52
N TYR A 29 7.42 -1.14 13.70
CA TYR A 29 6.45 -1.48 12.64
C TYR A 29 6.57 -0.54 11.44
N LEU A 30 6.75 0.77 11.67
CA LEU A 30 6.93 1.73 10.58
C LEU A 30 8.23 1.51 9.80
N LYS A 31 9.32 1.09 10.46
CA LYS A 31 10.56 0.69 9.77
C LYS A 31 10.39 -0.59 8.95
N GLN A 32 9.67 -1.59 9.48
CA GLN A 32 9.32 -2.79 8.71
C GLN A 32 8.50 -2.46 7.46
N PHE A 33 7.62 -1.46 7.52
CA PHE A 33 6.93 -0.94 6.34
C PHE A 33 7.91 -0.45 5.28
N GLN A 34 8.87 0.41 5.69
CA GLN A 34 9.87 0.99 4.77
C GLN A 34 10.81 -0.05 4.17
N GLU A 35 11.06 -1.16 4.88
CA GLU A 35 11.88 -2.25 4.35
C GLU A 35 11.11 -3.11 3.32
N LEU A 36 9.82 -3.36 3.53
CA LEU A 36 9.08 -4.34 2.75
C LEU A 36 8.28 -3.75 1.57
N ILE A 37 7.57 -2.64 1.81
CA ILE A 37 6.59 -2.13 0.83
C ILE A 37 7.24 -1.50 -0.40
N PRO A 38 8.35 -0.72 -0.30
CA PRO A 38 9.01 -0.17 -1.48
C PRO A 38 9.52 -1.23 -2.46
N GLU A 39 10.16 -2.29 -1.97
CA GLU A 39 10.65 -3.37 -2.83
C GLU A 39 9.49 -4.04 -3.60
N ARG A 40 8.37 -4.29 -2.91
CA ARG A 40 7.18 -4.89 -3.53
C ARG A 40 6.48 -3.96 -4.52
N LEU A 41 6.52 -2.65 -4.26
CA LEU A 41 6.00 -1.65 -5.17
C LEU A 41 6.79 -1.63 -6.48
N GLU A 42 8.12 -1.70 -6.41
CA GLU A 42 8.94 -1.76 -7.62
C GLU A 42 8.68 -3.05 -8.40
N GLN A 43 8.59 -4.20 -7.72
CA GLN A 43 8.18 -5.46 -8.36
C GLN A 43 6.80 -5.37 -9.04
N LEU A 44 5.85 -4.63 -8.45
CA LEU A 44 4.53 -4.42 -9.04
C LEU A 44 4.60 -3.53 -10.30
N LYS A 45 5.44 -2.50 -10.29
CA LYS A 45 5.68 -1.63 -11.45
C LYS A 45 6.33 -2.40 -12.59
N ASP A 46 7.31 -3.23 -12.30
CA ASP A 46 7.97 -4.10 -13.30
C ASP A 46 6.96 -5.06 -13.93
N ALA A 47 6.18 -5.77 -13.09
CA ALA A 47 5.14 -6.68 -13.56
C ALA A 47 4.09 -5.98 -14.44
N LEU A 48 3.75 -4.72 -14.11
CA LEU A 48 2.85 -3.89 -14.92
C LEU A 48 3.47 -3.52 -16.27
N ALA A 49 4.74 -3.12 -16.30
CA ALA A 49 5.46 -2.77 -17.51
C ALA A 49 5.59 -3.97 -18.47
N GLU A 50 5.74 -5.17 -17.93
CA GLU A 50 5.80 -6.43 -18.68
C GLU A 50 4.41 -6.98 -19.06
N ASN A 51 3.32 -6.35 -18.59
CA ASN A 51 1.95 -6.84 -18.68
C ASN A 51 1.77 -8.26 -18.09
N ASP A 52 2.57 -8.64 -17.08
CA ASP A 52 2.47 -9.94 -16.42
C ASP A 52 1.34 -9.93 -15.38
N ARG A 53 0.13 -10.24 -15.87
CA ARG A 53 -1.09 -10.35 -15.07
C ARG A 53 -0.97 -11.31 -13.90
N ARG A 54 -0.22 -12.41 -14.06
CA ARG A 54 -0.07 -13.43 -13.02
C ARG A 54 0.84 -12.90 -11.91
N GLN A 55 1.94 -12.26 -12.28
CA GLN A 55 2.87 -11.68 -11.32
C GLN A 55 2.23 -10.52 -10.56
N ILE A 56 1.50 -9.63 -11.24
CA ILE A 56 0.71 -8.56 -10.60
C ILE A 56 -0.22 -9.14 -9.52
N ARG A 57 -1.01 -10.16 -9.87
CA ARG A 57 -1.91 -10.83 -8.91
C ARG A 57 -1.15 -11.43 -7.74
N GLN A 58 -0.06 -12.15 -8.00
CA GLN A 58 0.71 -12.81 -6.95
C GLN A 58 1.34 -11.81 -5.97
N ILE A 59 1.87 -10.69 -6.48
CA ILE A 59 2.44 -9.62 -5.64
C ILE A 59 1.33 -9.02 -4.76
N LEU A 60 0.22 -8.60 -5.36
CA LEU A 60 -0.89 -7.98 -4.63
C LEU A 60 -1.53 -8.91 -3.60
N HIS A 61 -1.69 -10.20 -3.93
CA HIS A 61 -2.19 -11.21 -2.99
C HIS A 61 -1.29 -11.33 -1.75
N LYS A 62 0.03 -11.42 -1.96
CA LYS A 62 1.01 -11.51 -0.86
C LYS A 62 1.09 -10.23 -0.03
N MET A 63 0.91 -9.07 -0.66
CA MET A 63 0.95 -7.77 0.01
C MET A 63 -0.34 -7.47 0.80
N SER A 64 -1.50 -7.96 0.35
CA SER A 64 -2.81 -7.62 0.91
C SER A 64 -2.87 -7.64 2.44
N PRO A 65 -2.35 -8.68 3.15
CA PRO A 65 -2.34 -8.69 4.62
C PRO A 65 -1.51 -7.56 5.23
N GLN A 66 -0.38 -7.22 4.62
CA GLN A 66 0.50 -6.14 5.07
C GLN A 66 -0.19 -4.78 4.87
N LEU A 67 -0.81 -4.55 3.70
CA LEU A 67 -1.51 -3.30 3.43
C LEU A 67 -2.67 -3.06 4.39
N GLN A 68 -3.41 -4.13 4.74
CA GLN A 68 -4.47 -4.08 5.75
C GLN A 68 -3.91 -3.82 7.16
N PHE A 69 -2.80 -4.48 7.52
CA PHE A 69 -2.15 -4.29 8.81
C PHE A 69 -1.75 -2.82 9.03
N PHE A 70 -1.17 -2.19 8.00
CA PHE A 70 -0.77 -0.78 8.03
C PHE A 70 -1.93 0.20 7.76
N GLY A 71 -3.12 -0.32 7.49
CA GLY A 71 -4.34 0.47 7.32
C GLY A 71 -4.33 1.31 6.05
N ILE A 72 -3.73 0.83 4.96
CA ILE A 72 -3.78 1.53 3.66
C ILE A 72 -5.23 1.50 3.17
N GLN A 73 -5.78 2.67 2.88
CA GLN A 73 -7.20 2.82 2.57
C GLN A 73 -7.51 2.43 1.12
N ASP A 74 -8.70 1.89 0.90
CA ASP A 74 -9.27 1.61 -0.43
C ASP A 74 -8.42 0.72 -1.36
N VAL A 75 -7.59 -0.18 -0.80
CA VAL A 75 -6.79 -1.15 -1.57
C VAL A 75 -7.36 -2.56 -1.58
N VAL A 76 -8.15 -2.94 -0.58
CA VAL A 76 -8.64 -4.32 -0.43
C VAL A 76 -9.60 -4.71 -1.56
N ASN A 77 -10.61 -3.88 -1.83
CA ASN A 77 -11.60 -4.20 -2.87
C ASN A 77 -10.96 -4.28 -4.28
N PRO A 78 -10.08 -3.35 -4.70
CA PRO A 78 -9.35 -3.49 -5.96
C PRO A 78 -8.49 -4.76 -6.02
N ILE A 79 -7.81 -5.14 -4.94
CA ILE A 79 -6.99 -6.36 -4.90
C ILE A 79 -7.88 -7.60 -5.05
N GLN A 80 -8.97 -7.69 -4.31
CA GLN A 80 -9.92 -8.83 -4.42
C GLN A 80 -10.51 -8.92 -5.82
N ARG A 81 -10.88 -7.78 -6.42
CA ARG A 81 -11.36 -7.75 -7.80
C ARG A 81 -10.30 -8.30 -8.76
N LEU A 82 -9.06 -7.85 -8.63
CA LEU A 82 -7.96 -8.33 -9.45
C LEU A 82 -7.71 -9.83 -9.24
N GLU A 83 -7.80 -10.33 -8.01
CA GLU A 83 -7.68 -11.76 -7.73
C GLU A 83 -8.72 -12.62 -8.46
N MET A 84 -9.94 -12.10 -8.65
CA MET A 84 -11.04 -12.78 -9.32
C MET A 84 -11.01 -12.63 -10.85
N GLU A 85 -10.64 -11.44 -11.34
CA GLU A 85 -10.84 -11.05 -12.75
C GLU A 85 -9.53 -10.95 -13.56
N TYR A 86 -8.34 -11.18 -12.98
CA TYR A 86 -7.06 -10.89 -13.67
C TYR A 86 -6.92 -11.53 -15.07
N GLU A 87 -7.51 -12.69 -15.32
CA GLU A 87 -7.43 -13.36 -16.63
C GLU A 87 -8.33 -12.71 -17.68
N SER A 88 -9.53 -12.30 -17.31
CA SER A 88 -10.56 -11.79 -18.23
C SER A 88 -10.60 -10.27 -18.31
N MET A 89 -10.01 -9.56 -17.34
CA MET A 89 -9.99 -8.10 -17.28
C MET A 89 -9.33 -7.51 -18.54
N PRO A 90 -9.94 -6.52 -19.21
CA PRO A 90 -9.31 -5.79 -20.30
C PRO A 90 -7.99 -5.14 -19.84
N LEU A 91 -6.96 -5.15 -20.69
CA LEU A 91 -5.64 -4.65 -20.30
C LEU A 91 -5.65 -3.18 -19.85
N PHE A 92 -6.45 -2.34 -20.53
CA PHE A 92 -6.62 -0.94 -20.13
C PHE A 92 -7.18 -0.83 -18.70
N GLU A 93 -8.18 -1.64 -18.36
CA GLU A 93 -8.79 -1.61 -17.04
C GLU A 93 -7.84 -2.13 -15.95
N LEU A 94 -7.09 -3.20 -16.25
CA LEU A 94 -6.04 -3.70 -15.39
C LEU A 94 -5.00 -2.60 -15.11
N ASN A 95 -4.55 -1.91 -16.16
CA ASN A 95 -3.58 -0.83 -16.02
C ASN A 95 -4.12 0.31 -15.16
N VAL A 96 -5.37 0.73 -15.34
CA VAL A 96 -5.99 1.77 -14.51
C VAL A 96 -6.05 1.34 -13.04
N LEU A 97 -6.51 0.12 -12.77
CA LEU A 97 -6.64 -0.41 -11.40
C LEU A 97 -5.27 -0.52 -10.72
N VAL A 98 -4.28 -1.09 -11.39
CA VAL A 98 -2.93 -1.28 -10.83
C VAL A 98 -2.23 0.06 -10.63
N ASN A 99 -2.38 1.02 -11.54
CA ASN A 99 -1.82 2.37 -11.36
C ASN A 99 -2.45 3.12 -10.18
N ASP A 100 -3.76 2.96 -9.94
CA ASP A 100 -4.39 3.53 -8.74
C ASP A 100 -3.83 2.91 -7.44
N LEU A 101 -3.58 1.60 -7.44
CA LEU A 101 -2.91 0.92 -6.33
C LEU A 101 -1.48 1.43 -6.13
N ILE A 102 -0.69 1.56 -7.21
CA ILE A 102 0.66 2.13 -7.18
C ILE A 102 0.65 3.53 -6.56
N TYR A 103 -0.24 4.41 -7.02
CA TYR A 103 -0.38 5.76 -6.50
C TYR A 103 -0.68 5.78 -4.99
N LYS A 104 -1.57 4.89 -4.52
CA LYS A 104 -1.89 4.75 -3.09
C LYS A 104 -0.69 4.26 -2.28
N LEU A 105 0.07 3.30 -2.81
CA LEU A 105 1.27 2.76 -2.15
C LEU A 105 2.38 3.81 -2.05
N GLU A 106 2.60 4.59 -3.11
CA GLU A 106 3.56 5.71 -3.10
C GLU A 106 3.17 6.78 -2.07
N GLY A 107 1.88 7.13 -2.01
CA GLY A 107 1.34 8.01 -0.98
C GLY A 107 1.58 7.48 0.42
N ALA A 108 1.32 6.19 0.65
CA ALA A 108 1.54 5.53 1.94
C ALA A 108 3.02 5.53 2.35
N ILE A 109 3.94 5.24 1.42
CA ILE A 109 5.39 5.30 1.69
C ILE A 109 5.81 6.72 2.09
N SER A 110 5.31 7.75 1.41
CA SER A 110 5.59 9.14 1.75
C SER A 110 5.08 9.49 3.15
N GLU A 111 3.86 9.07 3.50
CA GLU A 111 3.27 9.33 4.81
C GLU A 111 3.99 8.62 5.96
N VAL A 112 4.36 7.35 5.77
CA VAL A 112 5.15 6.60 6.77
C VAL A 112 6.50 7.28 7.00
N THR A 113 7.17 7.68 5.92
CA THR A 113 8.47 8.36 5.98
C THR A 113 8.37 9.68 6.75
N LYS A 114 7.37 10.51 6.43
CA LYS A 114 7.10 11.76 7.17
C LYS A 114 6.75 11.50 8.63
N THR A 115 5.99 10.43 8.93
CA THR A 115 5.62 10.07 10.31
C THR A 115 6.86 9.74 11.12
N ILE A 116 7.78 8.94 10.57
CA ILE A 116 9.04 8.61 11.23
C ILE A 116 9.85 9.89 11.52
N GLN A 117 10.05 10.73 10.51
CA GLN A 117 10.84 11.96 10.59
C GLN A 117 10.28 13.01 11.54
N THR A 118 8.96 13.04 11.76
CA THR A 118 8.31 14.07 12.59
C THR A 118 8.05 13.65 14.02
N GLN A 119 7.99 12.34 14.29
CA GLN A 119 7.61 11.81 15.60
C GLN A 119 8.73 11.02 16.30
N PHE A 120 9.78 10.64 15.57
CA PHE A 120 10.83 9.74 16.08
C PHE A 120 12.27 10.18 15.77
N GLU A 121 12.43 11.22 14.96
CA GLU A 121 13.71 11.90 14.65
C GLU A 121 13.61 13.37 15.07
#